data_AF-A0A653D5G1-F1
#
_entry.id   AF-A0A653D5G1-F1
#
_cell.length_a   1.000
_cell.length_b   1.000
_cell.length_c   1.000
_cell.angle_alpha   90.00
_cell.angle_beta   90.00
_cell.angle_gamma   90.00
#
_symmetry.space_group_name_H-M   'P 1'
#
loop_
_entity.id
_entity.type
_entity.pdbx_description
1 polymer ?
#
loop_
_entity_poly.entity_id
_entity_poly.type
_entity_poly.pdbx_seq_one_letter_code
_entity_poly.pdbx_strand_id
1 'polypeptide(L)'
;FRELKVACTNALAGKKLPQAIGVEKVDKSLVANFEILNLVPDSSTYSNHTAPNVKWKRVGIVSGRSVRLDTIIWPGGDLSVAAISSRARTIFRVVTALAPPFVMESELDEDGQCL
;
A
#
# COMPACT_ATOMS: atom_id res chain seq x y z
N PHE A 1 24.20 -7.93 25.87
CA PHE A 1 23.38 -8.23 24.67
C PHE A 1 22.36 -7.14 24.30
N ARG A 2 21.58 -6.59 25.25
CA ARG A 2 20.56 -5.55 24.96
C ARG A 2 21.12 -4.30 24.27
N GLU A 3 22.23 -3.77 24.78
CA GLU A 3 22.87 -2.55 24.26
C GLU A 3 23.37 -2.73 22.83
N LEU A 4 24.00 -3.87 22.53
CA LEU A 4 24.44 -4.21 21.18
C LEU A 4 23.27 -4.26 20.20
N LYS A 5 22.16 -4.88 20.59
CA LYS A 5 20.94 -4.92 19.75
C LYS A 5 20.44 -3.51 19.46
N VAL A 6 20.36 -2.65 20.48
CA VAL A 6 19.93 -1.26 20.34
C VAL A 6 20.87 -0.46 19.44
N ALA A 7 22.19 -0.61 19.61
CA ALA A 7 23.18 0.05 18.78
C ALA A 7 23.06 -0.37 17.31
N CYS A 8 22.94 -1.68 17.06
CA CYS A 8 22.74 -2.24 15.72
C CYS A 8 21.46 -1.71 15.07
N THR A 9 20.32 -1.75 15.78
CA THR A 9 19.05 -1.20 15.28
C THR A 9 19.17 0.29 14.97
N ASN A 10 19.84 1.07 15.81
CA ASN A 10 20.02 2.50 15.58
C ASN A 10 20.91 2.79 14.36
N ALA A 11 21.99 2.02 14.17
CA ALA A 11 22.87 2.16 13.02
C ALA A 11 22.12 1.83 11.71
N LEU A 12 21.44 0.67 11.66
CA LEU A 12 20.65 0.25 10.50
C LEU A 12 19.52 1.22 10.17
N ALA A 13 18.91 1.83 11.20
CA ALA A 13 17.85 2.82 11.05
C ALA A 13 18.37 4.22 10.64
N GLY A 14 19.69 4.43 10.56
CA GLY A 14 20.29 5.73 10.26
C GLY A 14 20.05 6.78 11.35
N LYS A 15 20.03 6.36 12.62
CA LYS A 15 19.93 7.30 13.74
C LYS A 15 21.17 8.19 13.76
N LYS A 16 20.96 9.49 13.91
CA LYS A 16 22.03 10.46 14.09
C LYS A 16 22.77 10.18 15.39
N LEU A 17 24.09 10.13 15.33
CA LEU A 17 24.95 9.99 16.50
C LEU A 17 25.63 11.33 16.77
N PRO A 18 25.68 11.78 18.03
CA PRO A 18 26.46 12.96 18.40
C PRO A 18 27.96 12.63 18.23
N GLN A 19 28.65 13.38 17.36
CA GLN A 19 30.11 13.34 17.31
C GLN A 19 30.71 14.36 18.27
N ALA A 20 31.99 14.18 18.63
CA ALA A 20 32.75 15.04 19.56
C ALA A 20 32.75 16.55 19.18
N ILE A 21 32.40 16.88 17.94
CA ILE A 21 32.35 18.24 17.39
C ILE A 21 30.92 18.83 17.49
N GLY A 22 29.99 18.15 18.18
CA GLY A 22 28.59 18.59 18.32
C GLY A 22 27.74 18.45 17.06
N VAL A 23 28.32 18.00 15.94
CA VAL A 23 27.59 17.76 14.70
C VAL A 23 27.01 16.35 14.72
N GLU A 24 25.69 16.27 14.68
CA GLU A 24 24.97 15.03 14.50
C GLU A 24 25.18 14.49 13.08
N LYS A 25 25.88 13.36 12.95
CA LYS A 25 26.13 12.71 11.66
C LYS A 25 25.49 11.33 11.61
N VAL A 26 24.91 11.00 10.46
CA VAL A 26 24.48 9.63 10.14
C VAL A 26 25.63 8.93 9.45
N ASP A 27 26.03 7.76 9.95
CA ASP A 27 26.94 6.89 9.23
C ASP A 27 26.18 6.18 8.10
N LYS A 28 26.20 6.81 6.91
CA LYS A 28 25.48 6.33 5.72
C LYS A 28 25.90 4.93 5.28
N SER A 29 27.10 4.47 5.65
CA SER A 29 27.61 3.15 5.25
C SER A 29 26.92 1.99 6.00
N LEU A 30 26.41 2.27 7.21
CA LEU A 30 25.74 1.29 8.06
C LEU A 30 24.22 1.31 7.91
N VAL A 31 23.66 2.29 7.21
CA VAL A 31 22.21 2.41 7.01
C VAL A 31 21.73 1.28 6.11
N ALA A 32 20.70 0.57 6.56
CA ALA A 32 20.08 -0.46 5.72
C ALA A 32 19.32 0.19 4.56
N ASN A 33 19.51 -0.33 3.35
CA ASN A 33 18.84 0.14 2.15
C ASN A 33 18.07 -1.01 1.49
N PHE A 34 16.80 -0.77 1.19
CA PHE A 34 15.92 -1.73 0.53
C PHE A 34 15.24 -1.08 -0.67
N GLU A 35 15.18 -1.78 -1.79
CA GLU A 35 14.40 -1.35 -2.94
C GLU A 35 12.99 -1.92 -2.86
N ILE A 36 12.00 -1.11 -3.22
CA ILE A 36 10.62 -1.55 -3.39
C ILE A 36 10.43 -1.78 -4.89
N LEU A 37 10.11 -3.02 -5.24
CA LEU A 37 9.90 -3.44 -6.62
C LEU A 37 8.42 -3.75 -6.84
N ASN A 38 7.95 -3.39 -8.03
CA ASN A 38 6.62 -3.72 -8.50
C ASN A 38 6.73 -4.65 -9.71
N LEU A 39 5.92 -5.70 -9.74
CA LEU A 39 5.88 -6.62 -10.87
C LEU A 39 4.90 -6.06 -11.91
N VAL A 40 5.42 -5.67 -13.07
CA VAL A 40 4.63 -4.99 -14.12
C VAL A 40 4.65 -5.79 -15.41
N PRO A 41 3.58 -5.73 -16.23
CA PRO A 41 3.59 -6.33 -17.56
C PRO A 41 4.71 -5.75 -18.44
N ASP A 42 5.40 -6.61 -19.18
CA ASP A 42 6.38 -6.20 -20.17
C ASP A 42 5.73 -6.10 -21.55
N SER A 43 5.45 -4.86 -21.98
CA SER A 43 4.81 -4.58 -23.27
C SER A 43 5.70 -4.84 -24.49
N SER A 44 6.96 -5.24 -24.29
CA SER A 44 7.94 -5.46 -25.36
C SER A 44 7.76 -6.79 -26.10
N THR A 45 6.93 -7.71 -25.57
CA THR A 45 6.74 -9.04 -26.15
C THR A 45 5.25 -9.33 -26.37
N TYR A 46 4.73 -9.01 -27.55
CA TYR A 46 3.49 -9.62 -28.06
C TYR A 46 3.79 -11.05 -28.50
N SER A 47 4.12 -11.91 -27.53
CA SER A 47 4.30 -13.33 -27.79
C SER A 47 2.94 -14.03 -27.65
N ASN A 48 2.59 -14.87 -28.63
CA ASN A 48 1.38 -15.72 -28.64
C ASN A 48 1.37 -16.80 -27.53
N HIS A 49 2.22 -16.68 -26.51
CA HIS A 49 2.27 -17.59 -25.38
C HIS A 49 1.28 -17.17 -24.29
N THR A 50 0.67 -18.17 -23.67
CA THR A 50 -0.47 -18.11 -22.74
C THR A 50 -0.20 -17.41 -21.41
N ALA A 51 0.97 -16.78 -21.21
CA ALA A 51 1.34 -16.10 -19.98
C ALA A 51 1.87 -14.68 -20.27
N PRO A 52 1.39 -13.64 -19.56
CA PRO A 52 1.91 -12.29 -19.73
C PRO A 52 3.38 -12.24 -19.30
N ASN A 53 4.25 -11.74 -20.16
CA ASN A 53 5.63 -11.44 -19.79
C ASN A 53 5.61 -10.33 -18.74
N VAL A 54 6.36 -10.48 -17.64
CA VAL A 54 6.39 -9.53 -16.52
C VAL A 54 7.82 -9.18 -16.17
N LYS A 55 8.05 -7.94 -15.73
CA LYS A 55 9.34 -7.45 -15.27
C LYS A 55 9.23 -6.73 -13.93
N TRP A 56 10.31 -6.77 -13.16
CA TRP A 56 10.43 -5.98 -11.95
C TRP A 56 10.78 -4.53 -12.29
N LYS A 57 9.96 -3.59 -11.84
CA LYS A 57 10.20 -2.15 -11.91
C LYS A 57 10.41 -1.60 -10.51
N ARG A 58 11.50 -0.88 -10.26
CA ARG A 58 11.68 -0.17 -8.99
C ARG A 58 10.65 0.95 -8.86
N VAL A 59 9.97 0.99 -7.71
CA VAL A 59 8.95 1.98 -7.35
C VAL A 59 9.23 2.65 -6.02
N GLY A 60 10.39 2.40 -5.41
CA GLY A 60 10.78 3.11 -4.21
C GLY A 60 12.06 2.60 -3.59
N ILE A 61 12.50 3.32 -2.57
CA ILE A 61 13.65 2.98 -1.73
C ILE A 61 13.35 3.31 -0.27
N VAL A 62 13.71 2.38 0.60
CA VAL A 62 13.73 2.56 2.06
C VAL A 62 15.19 2.65 2.48
N SER A 63 15.57 3.76 3.11
CA SER A 63 16.92 3.98 3.64
C SER A 63 16.82 4.33 5.12
N GLY A 64 17.10 3.34 5.97
CA GLY A 64 16.87 3.44 7.42
C GLY A 64 15.41 3.75 7.73
N ARG A 65 15.14 4.98 8.19
CA ARG A 65 13.77 5.49 8.47
C ARG A 65 13.17 6.34 7.35
N SER A 66 13.95 6.64 6.31
CA SER A 66 13.49 7.43 5.18
C SER A 66 12.87 6.53 4.13
N VAL A 67 11.68 6.89 3.66
CA VAL A 67 10.98 6.17 2.59
C VAL A 67 10.73 7.15 1.46
N ARG A 68 11.17 6.79 0.25
CA ARG A 68 10.83 7.49 -0.99
C ARG A 68 10.11 6.52 -1.90
N LEU A 69 8.88 6.86 -2.27
CA LEU A 69 8.02 6.06 -3.13
C LEU A 69 7.76 6.82 -4.42
N ASP A 70 7.91 6.11 -5.53
CA ASP A 70 7.41 6.48 -6.83
C ASP A 70 6.03 5.82 -7.04
N THR A 71 5.44 6.06 -8.19
CA THR A 71 4.14 5.52 -8.57
C THR A 71 4.11 3.98 -8.60
N ILE A 72 3.19 3.40 -7.83
CA ILE A 72 2.86 1.97 -7.84
C ILE A 72 1.82 1.71 -8.93
N ILE A 73 2.04 0.67 -9.73
CA ILE A 73 1.10 0.22 -10.76
C ILE A 73 0.37 -0.99 -10.22
N TRP A 74 -0.94 -0.90 -10.03
CA TRP A 74 -1.73 -2.02 -9.54
C TRP A 74 -2.06 -3.00 -10.67
N PRO A 75 -2.32 -4.29 -10.36
CA PRO A 75 -2.88 -5.22 -11.33
C PRO A 75 -4.15 -4.61 -11.98
N GLY A 76 -4.15 -4.50 -13.31
CA GLY A 76 -5.18 -3.76 -14.06
C GLY A 76 -4.70 -2.45 -14.69
N GLY A 77 -3.47 -2.01 -14.39
CA GLY A 77 -2.82 -0.89 -15.08
C GLY A 77 -3.23 0.50 -14.58
N ASP A 78 -4.05 0.58 -13.53
CA ASP A 78 -4.49 1.84 -12.95
C ASP A 78 -3.47 2.34 -11.90
N LEU A 79 -3.31 3.68 -11.86
CA LEU A 79 -2.54 4.45 -10.88
C LEU A 79 -3.28 4.53 -9.53
N SER A 80 -4.58 4.24 -9.54
CA SER A 80 -5.46 4.26 -8.39
C SER A 80 -5.61 2.86 -7.78
N VAL A 81 -5.74 2.79 -6.46
CA VAL A 81 -6.08 1.55 -5.74
C VAL A 81 -7.33 0.95 -6.38
N ALA A 82 -7.38 -0.37 -6.53
CA ALA A 82 -8.46 -1.17 -7.13
C ALA A 82 -9.88 -0.95 -6.54
N ALA A 83 -10.05 0.01 -5.61
CA ALA A 83 -11.33 0.50 -5.15
C ALA A 83 -12.12 1.25 -6.23
N ILE A 84 -11.47 1.75 -7.30
CA ILE A 84 -12.15 2.40 -8.43
C ILE A 84 -11.96 1.53 -9.68
N SER A 85 -12.48 0.30 -9.64
CA SER A 85 -12.63 -0.48 -10.87
C SER A 85 -13.45 0.31 -11.89
N SER A 86 -12.98 0.42 -13.15
CA SER A 86 -13.77 0.92 -14.29
C SER A 86 -15.04 0.10 -14.56
N ARG A 87 -15.15 -1.08 -13.92
CA ARG A 87 -16.36 -1.87 -13.81
C ARG A 87 -16.96 -1.70 -12.42
N ALA A 88 -17.21 -0.45 -12.02
CA ALA A 88 -17.93 -0.15 -10.79
C ALA A 88 -19.24 -0.94 -10.81
N ARG A 89 -19.42 -1.85 -9.84
CA ARG A 89 -20.67 -2.59 -9.72
C ARG A 89 -21.73 -1.59 -9.27
N THR A 90 -22.68 -1.25 -10.14
CA THR A 90 -23.81 -0.34 -9.87
C THR A 90 -24.83 -0.93 -8.86
N ILE A 91 -24.50 -2.05 -8.21
CA ILE A 91 -25.37 -2.77 -7.28
C ILE A 91 -24.71 -2.79 -5.91
N PHE A 92 -25.28 -2.03 -4.98
CA PHE A 92 -24.89 -2.03 -3.58
C PHE A 92 -25.81 -2.95 -2.81
N ARG A 93 -25.24 -3.97 -2.16
CA ARG A 93 -25.95 -4.76 -1.15
C ARG A 93 -25.73 -4.08 0.18
N VAL A 94 -26.79 -3.49 0.73
CA VAL A 94 -26.75 -2.78 2.01
C VAL A 94 -27.23 -3.72 3.10
N VAL A 95 -26.50 -3.76 4.22
CA VAL A 95 -26.96 -4.40 5.46
C VAL A 95 -27.34 -3.27 6.41
N THR A 96 -28.54 -3.35 7.00
CA THR A 96 -29.03 -2.39 7.98
C THR A 96 -29.35 -3.08 9.31
N ALA A 97 -29.35 -2.32 10.39
CA ALA A 97 -29.79 -2.76 11.71
C ALA A 97 -31.01 -1.94 12.13
N LEU A 98 -31.95 -2.54 12.86
CA LEU A 98 -33.11 -1.84 13.41
C LEU A 98 -32.64 -0.85 14.49
N ALA A 99 -32.85 0.45 14.25
CA ALA A 99 -32.34 1.53 15.11
C ALA A 99 -33.21 2.80 14.99
N PRO A 100 -34.32 2.91 15.74
CA PRO A 100 -35.12 4.13 15.80
C PRO A 100 -34.30 5.34 16.30
N PRO A 101 -34.54 6.57 15.79
CA PRO A 101 -35.55 6.96 14.81
C PRO A 101 -35.13 6.76 13.34
N PHE A 102 -33.95 6.19 13.08
CA PHE A 102 -33.32 6.19 11.76
C PHE A 102 -33.74 4.99 10.89
N VAL A 103 -34.02 3.84 11.50
CA VAL A 103 -34.48 2.63 10.82
C VAL A 103 -35.63 2.02 11.63
N MET A 104 -36.78 1.85 10.99
CA MET A 104 -38.00 1.31 11.58
C MET A 104 -38.51 0.13 10.74
N GLU A 105 -39.16 -0.84 11.40
CA GLU A 105 -39.81 -1.98 10.75
C GLU A 105 -41.29 -1.65 10.49
N SER A 106 -41.78 -2.03 9.31
CA SER A 106 -43.18 -1.88 8.90
C SER A 106 -43.61 -3.11 8.09
N GLU A 107 -44.87 -3.50 8.23
CA GLU A 107 -45.46 -4.53 7.38
C GLU A 107 -45.70 -3.98 5.96
N LEU A 108 -45.65 -4.86 4.96
CA LEU A 108 -45.95 -4.52 3.57
C LEU A 108 -47.47 -4.43 3.39
N ASP A 109 -47.93 -3.54 2.50
CA ASP A 109 -49.33 -3.47 2.09
C ASP A 109 -49.72 -4.64 1.15
N GLU A 110 -51.00 -4.71 0.76
CA GLU A 110 -51.53 -5.77 -0.12
C GLU A 110 -50.84 -5.79 -1.50
N ASP A 111 -50.19 -4.69 -1.90
CA ASP A 111 -49.44 -4.54 -3.15
C ASP A 111 -47.94 -4.84 -2.98
N GLY A 112 -47.50 -5.23 -1.77
CA GLY A 112 -46.11 -5.55 -1.46
C GLY A 112 -45.20 -4.33 -1.36
N GLN A 113 -45.76 -3.14 -1.14
CA GLN A 113 -45.03 -1.88 -0.98
C GLN A 113 -44.97 -1.47 0.49
N CYS A 114 -43.94 -0.69 0.84
CA CYS A 114 -43.92 0.04 2.10
C CYS A 114 -44.68 1.35 1.91
N LEU A 115 -45.47 1.75 2.90
CA LEU A 115 -46.08 3.09 3.00
C LEU A 115 -45.09 4.15 3.49
#